data_AF-A0A1G7XPE9-F1
#
_entry.id   AF-A0A1G7XPE9-F1
#
_cell.length_a   1.000
_cell.length_b   1.000
_cell.length_c   1.000
_cell.angle_alpha   90.00
_cell.angle_beta   90.00
_cell.angle_gamma   90.00
#
_symmetry.space_group_name_H-M   'P 1'
#
loop_
_entity.id
_entity.type
_entity.pdbx_description
1 polymer ?
#
loop_
_entity_poly.entity_id
_entity_poly.type
_entity_poly.pdbx_seq_one_letter_code
_entity_poly.pdbx_strand_id
1 'polypeptide(L)'
;MAEPSGKAERNIKILNMELILTRIAKRKTYTIGRLAIVERVDDEYLAGEKVLNFCDTLEPPVIEMKTQVTQSAVLRSPKKAESLKPFAIPEGRYAVVITWSPKFKMWLPVLLGGPDFNRLFKGIRIHMGNSAADTAGCILVGRNQMVGRLLESRKWLYELKQKIVEAKDRGEPVWLTIK
;
A
#
# COMPACT_ATOMS: atom_id res chain seq x y z
N MET A 1 16.90 -47.92 20.07
CA MET A 1 17.36 -46.66 19.47
C MET A 1 16.12 -46.00 18.87
N ALA A 2 15.73 -44.83 19.40
CA ALA A 2 14.56 -44.11 18.92
C ALA A 2 14.94 -43.28 17.69
N GLU A 3 14.22 -43.45 16.58
CA GLU A 3 14.33 -42.59 15.41
C GLU A 3 13.84 -41.18 15.75
N PRO A 4 14.51 -40.12 15.26
CA PRO A 4 14.03 -38.76 15.47
C PRO A 4 12.83 -38.51 14.55
N SER A 5 11.66 -38.27 15.14
CA SER A 5 10.46 -37.82 14.45
C SER A 5 10.65 -36.37 13.96
N GLY A 6 11.30 -36.20 12.82
CA GLY A 6 11.31 -34.96 12.08
C GLY A 6 9.91 -34.72 11.50
N LYS A 7 9.08 -33.94 12.20
CA LYS A 7 7.91 -33.33 11.56
C LYS A 7 8.45 -32.38 10.50
N ALA A 8 8.41 -32.80 9.24
CA ALA A 8 8.65 -31.91 8.11
C ALA A 8 7.66 -30.74 8.23
N GLU A 9 8.18 -29.55 8.52
CA GLU A 9 7.43 -28.31 8.28
C GLU A 9 7.10 -28.30 6.79
N ARG A 10 5.82 -28.55 6.47
CA ARG A 10 5.38 -28.64 5.08
C ARG A 10 5.40 -27.22 4.51
N ASN A 11 6.26 -27.02 3.51
CA ASN A 11 6.43 -25.77 2.79
C ASN A 11 5.17 -25.46 1.98
N ILE A 12 4.18 -24.82 2.60
CA ILE A 12 3.07 -24.16 1.89
C ILE A 12 3.71 -23.11 0.98
N LYS A 13 3.62 -23.30 -0.33
CA LYS A 13 4.18 -22.36 -1.30
C LYS A 13 3.19 -21.23 -1.52
N ILE A 14 3.31 -20.17 -0.72
CA ILE A 14 2.63 -18.91 -1.01
C ILE A 14 3.31 -18.31 -2.25
N LEU A 15 2.53 -18.00 -3.28
CA LEU A 15 3.07 -17.52 -4.56
C LEU A 15 3.32 -16.01 -4.56
N ASN A 16 2.49 -15.25 -3.83
CA ASN A 16 2.63 -13.82 -3.68
C ASN A 16 1.76 -13.27 -2.54
N MET A 17 2.13 -12.05 -2.12
CA MET A 17 1.34 -11.20 -1.25
C MET A 17 0.83 -10.01 -2.06
N GLU A 18 -0.49 -9.81 -2.07
CA GLU A 18 -1.12 -8.66 -2.71
C GLU A 18 -1.84 -7.80 -1.67
N LEU A 19 -1.43 -6.54 -1.57
CA LEU A 19 -2.13 -5.51 -0.82
C LEU A 19 -3.23 -4.93 -1.72
N ILE A 20 -4.48 -4.98 -1.29
CA ILE A 20 -5.62 -4.42 -2.03
C ILE A 20 -6.10 -3.17 -1.30
N LEU A 21 -5.82 -1.99 -1.84
CA LEU A 21 -6.37 -0.72 -1.38
C LEU A 21 -7.61 -0.39 -2.19
N THR A 22 -8.78 -0.43 -1.55
CA THR A 22 -10.06 -0.01 -2.16
C THR A 22 -10.46 1.35 -1.61
N ARG A 23 -10.57 2.37 -2.47
CA ARG A 23 -11.03 3.71 -2.09
C ARG A 23 -12.53 3.73 -1.85
N ILE A 24 -12.94 3.90 -0.60
CA ILE A 24 -14.34 3.82 -0.19
C ILE A 24 -15.02 5.20 -0.02
N ALA A 25 -14.24 6.27 0.15
CA ALA A 25 -14.80 7.63 0.23
C ALA A 25 -13.84 8.66 -0.38
N LYS A 26 -14.10 9.03 -1.64
CA LYS A 26 -13.41 10.09 -2.38
C LYS A 26 -14.05 11.45 -2.03
N ARG A 27 -13.40 12.27 -1.20
CA ARG A 27 -13.87 13.62 -0.79
C ARG A 27 -13.02 14.72 -1.45
N LYS A 28 -13.50 15.96 -1.40
CA LYS A 28 -12.76 17.12 -1.93
C LYS A 28 -11.43 17.38 -1.22
N THR A 29 -11.32 17.01 0.06
CA THR A 29 -10.16 17.32 0.93
C THR A 29 -9.35 16.09 1.35
N TYR A 30 -9.86 14.87 1.14
CA TYR A 30 -9.16 13.63 1.46
C TYR A 30 -9.81 12.43 0.73
N THR A 31 -9.12 11.30 0.70
CA THR A 31 -9.68 10.02 0.26
C THR A 31 -9.47 8.97 1.35
N ILE A 32 -10.55 8.31 1.78
CA ILE A 32 -10.46 7.14 2.67
C ILE A 32 -10.52 5.86 1.84
N GLY A 33 -9.67 4.91 2.17
CA GLY A 33 -9.71 3.55 1.63
C GLY A 33 -9.69 2.48 2.72
N ARG A 34 -9.81 1.23 2.28
CA ARG A 34 -9.56 0.03 3.07
C ARG A 34 -8.45 -0.77 2.44
N LEU A 35 -7.49 -1.19 3.26
CA LEU A 35 -6.40 -2.07 2.88
C LEU A 35 -6.73 -3.49 3.30
N ALA A 36 -6.72 -4.41 2.36
CA ALA A 36 -6.74 -5.84 2.62
C ALA A 36 -5.41 -6.47 2.20
N ILE A 37 -5.04 -7.57 2.84
CA ILE A 37 -3.92 -8.42 2.45
C ILE A 37 -4.51 -9.70 1.86
N VAL A 38 -4.12 -10.04 0.65
CA VAL A 38 -4.48 -11.28 -0.03
C VAL A 38 -3.22 -12.12 -0.17
N GLU A 39 -3.23 -13.28 0.47
CA GLU A 39 -2.18 -14.29 0.34
C GLU A 39 -2.71 -15.39 -0.60
N ARG A 40 -1.99 -15.65 -1.70
CA ARG A 40 -2.32 -16.73 -2.63
C ARG A 40 -1.50 -17.96 -2.29
N VAL A 41 -2.19 -19.05 -2.00
CA VAL A 41 -1.58 -20.37 -1.80
C VAL A 41 -1.85 -21.19 -3.04
N ASP A 42 -0.79 -21.78 -3.58
CA ASP A 42 -0.86 -22.76 -4.67
C ASP A 42 -0.04 -23.99 -4.27
N ASP A 43 -0.73 -24.91 -3.61
CA ASP A 43 -0.25 -26.23 -3.21
C ASP A 43 -1.18 -27.28 -3.84
N GLU A 44 -0.65 -28.46 -4.17
CA GLU A 44 -1.36 -29.60 -4.78
C GLU A 44 -2.71 -29.91 -4.12
N TYR A 45 -2.83 -29.64 -2.81
CA TYR A 45 -4.04 -29.90 -2.03
C TYR A 45 -4.80 -28.64 -1.57
N LEU A 46 -4.19 -27.46 -1.65
CA LEU A 46 -4.71 -26.20 -1.10
C LEU A 46 -4.44 -25.06 -2.09
N ALA A 47 -5.26 -24.98 -3.14
CA ALA A 47 -5.35 -23.79 -3.98
C ALA A 47 -6.39 -22.83 -3.40
N GLY A 48 -5.99 -21.59 -3.08
CA GLY A 48 -6.94 -20.63 -2.53
C GLY A 48 -6.37 -19.25 -2.24
N GLU A 49 -7.29 -18.31 -2.01
CA GLU A 49 -6.97 -16.95 -1.59
C GLU A 49 -7.39 -16.77 -0.13
N LYS A 50 -6.44 -16.39 0.73
CA LYS A 50 -6.74 -15.93 2.07
C LYS A 50 -6.81 -14.42 2.07
N VAL A 51 -7.98 -13.86 2.38
CA VAL A 51 -8.19 -12.42 2.44
C VAL A 51 -8.27 -11.97 3.90
N LEU A 52 -7.37 -11.09 4.29
CA LEU A 52 -7.37 -10.42 5.59
C LEU A 52 -7.75 -8.95 5.40
N ASN A 53 -8.90 -8.55 5.94
CA ASN A 53 -9.18 -7.12 6.13
C ASN A 53 -8.19 -6.57 7.14
N PHE A 54 -7.31 -5.67 6.69
CA PHE A 54 -6.16 -5.26 7.46
C PHE A 54 -6.41 -3.95 8.19
N CYS A 55 -6.43 -2.82 7.49
CA CYS A 55 -6.63 -1.50 8.10
C CYS A 55 -7.37 -0.53 7.17
N ASP A 56 -7.63 0.68 7.64
CA ASP A 56 -8.07 1.79 6.79
C ASP A 56 -6.87 2.57 6.25
N THR A 57 -7.10 3.34 5.19
CA THR A 57 -6.11 4.23 4.59
C THR A 57 -6.64 5.65 4.44
N LEU A 58 -5.72 6.61 4.40
CA LEU A 58 -6.00 8.00 4.08
C LEU A 58 -4.97 8.51 3.07
N GLU A 59 -5.48 9.04 1.97
CA GLU A 59 -4.70 9.69 0.92
C GLU A 59 -5.20 11.14 0.74
N PRO A 60 -4.47 12.01 0.02
CA PRO A 60 -5.04 13.26 -0.46
C PRO A 60 -6.28 13.03 -1.36
N PRO A 61 -6.97 14.10 -1.80
CA PRO A 61 -8.07 13.99 -2.75
C PRO A 61 -7.62 13.33 -4.06
N VAL A 62 -8.50 12.55 -4.68
CA VAL A 62 -8.32 12.17 -6.08
C VAL A 62 -8.42 13.42 -6.97
N ILE A 63 -7.66 13.44 -8.07
CA ILE A 63 -7.47 14.62 -8.91
C ILE A 63 -8.78 15.18 -9.50
N GLU A 64 -9.66 14.27 -9.91
CA GLU A 64 -10.98 14.59 -10.49
C GLU A 64 -11.84 15.35 -9.48
N MET A 65 -11.84 14.90 -8.22
CA MET A 65 -12.56 15.55 -7.12
C MET A 65 -11.98 16.92 -6.76
N LYS A 66 -10.69 17.15 -7.05
CA LYS A 66 -10.01 18.42 -6.76
C LYS A 66 -10.25 19.47 -7.85
N THR A 67 -10.24 19.08 -9.13
CA THR A 67 -10.12 20.05 -10.24
C THR A 67 -11.03 19.82 -11.44
N GLN A 68 -11.88 18.77 -11.44
CA GLN A 68 -12.66 18.36 -12.61
C GLN A 68 -11.82 18.05 -13.88
N VAL A 69 -10.50 17.87 -13.72
CA VAL A 69 -9.58 17.47 -14.79
C VAL A 69 -9.33 15.98 -14.72
N THR A 70 -9.24 15.32 -15.88
CA THR A 70 -8.93 13.88 -15.97
C THR A 70 -7.50 13.58 -15.55
N GLN A 71 -7.31 12.43 -14.91
CA GLN A 71 -5.99 11.97 -14.49
C GLN A 71 -5.01 11.83 -15.67
N SER A 72 -5.47 11.31 -16.80
CA SER A 72 -4.65 11.16 -18.02
C SER A 72 -4.12 12.48 -18.55
N ALA A 73 -4.90 13.57 -18.45
CA ALA A 73 -4.43 14.90 -18.82
C ALA A 73 -3.29 15.40 -17.90
N VAL A 74 -3.38 15.10 -16.61
CA VAL A 74 -2.35 15.49 -15.62
C VAL A 74 -1.08 14.68 -15.79
N LEU A 75 -1.18 13.36 -16.01
CA LEU A 75 -0.02 12.46 -16.16
C LEU A 75 0.82 12.76 -17.41
N ARG A 76 0.25 13.43 -18.43
CA ARG A 76 1.00 13.87 -19.61
C ARG A 76 1.92 15.07 -19.36
N SER A 77 1.78 15.80 -18.25
CA SER A 77 2.55 17.02 -17.98
C SER A 77 3.09 17.07 -16.53
N PRO A 78 4.40 16.94 -16.32
CA PRO A 78 5.02 17.05 -15.00
C PRO A 78 4.73 18.37 -14.29
N LYS A 79 4.75 19.50 -15.02
CA LYS A 79 4.45 20.82 -14.46
C LYS A 79 3.02 20.91 -13.94
N LYS A 80 2.06 20.32 -14.67
CA LYS A 80 0.65 20.25 -14.26
C LYS A 80 0.47 19.31 -13.06
N ALA A 81 1.14 18.16 -13.06
CA ALA A 81 1.11 17.24 -11.94
C ALA A 81 1.64 17.91 -10.66
N GLU A 82 2.76 18.63 -10.75
CA GLU A 82 3.33 19.32 -9.60
C GLU A 82 2.43 20.43 -9.07
N SER A 83 1.83 21.25 -9.94
CA SER A 83 0.95 22.36 -9.52
C SER A 83 -0.36 21.88 -8.89
N LEU A 84 -0.74 20.62 -9.12
CA LEU A 84 -1.97 20.03 -8.58
C LEU A 84 -1.74 19.24 -7.30
N LYS A 85 -0.50 19.08 -6.82
CA LYS A 85 -0.25 18.45 -5.53
C LYS A 85 -0.87 19.26 -4.37
N PRO A 86 -1.23 18.61 -3.25
CA PRO A 86 -1.28 17.15 -3.07
C PRO A 86 -2.51 16.54 -3.76
N PHE A 87 -2.36 15.33 -4.30
CA PHE A 87 -3.43 14.49 -4.82
C PHE A 87 -3.06 13.00 -4.65
N ALA A 88 -4.06 12.12 -4.56
CA ALA A 88 -3.84 10.68 -4.44
C ALA A 88 -3.21 10.12 -5.72
N ILE A 89 -2.32 9.13 -5.60
CA ILE A 89 -1.71 8.53 -6.78
C ILE A 89 -2.75 7.82 -7.68
N PRO A 90 -2.45 7.59 -8.97
CA PRO A 90 -3.29 6.80 -9.85
C PRO A 90 -3.73 5.45 -9.26
N GLU A 91 -4.93 5.01 -9.62
CA GLU A 91 -5.29 3.59 -9.54
C GLU A 91 -4.35 2.77 -10.44
N GLY A 92 -4.06 1.53 -10.04
CA GLY A 92 -3.06 0.69 -10.70
C GLY A 92 -2.42 -0.32 -9.75
N ARG A 93 -1.44 -1.06 -10.28
CA ARG A 93 -0.71 -2.10 -9.55
C ARG A 93 0.77 -1.74 -9.46
N TYR A 94 1.30 -1.73 -8.24
CA TYR A 94 2.64 -1.24 -7.92
C TYR A 94 3.41 -2.30 -7.14
N ALA A 95 4.70 -2.48 -7.46
CA ALA A 95 5.57 -3.30 -6.64
C ALA A 95 5.83 -2.57 -5.31
N VAL A 96 5.89 -3.31 -4.21
CA VAL A 96 6.18 -2.76 -2.89
C VAL A 96 7.47 -3.35 -2.35
N VAL A 97 8.38 -2.47 -1.92
CA VAL A 97 9.63 -2.83 -1.27
C VAL A 97 9.84 -1.95 -0.05
N ILE A 98 10.61 -2.41 0.94
CA ILE A 98 10.96 -1.60 2.10
C ILE A 98 12.33 -0.96 1.87
N THR A 99 12.40 0.37 1.95
CA THR A 99 13.65 1.12 1.78
C THR A 99 13.81 2.16 2.88
N TRP A 100 15.06 2.51 3.21
CA TRP A 100 15.35 3.60 4.13
C TRP A 100 14.78 4.93 3.59
N SER A 101 14.10 5.69 4.46
CA SER A 101 13.64 7.03 4.16
C SER A 101 14.49 8.07 4.88
N PRO A 102 15.25 8.93 4.16
CA PRO A 102 15.98 10.03 4.79
C PRO A 102 15.06 11.02 5.52
N LYS A 103 13.87 11.28 4.96
CA LYS A 103 12.88 12.21 5.54
C LYS A 103 12.35 11.71 6.90
N PHE A 104 11.93 10.45 6.95
CA PHE A 104 11.34 9.87 8.17
C PHE A 104 12.36 9.21 9.10
N LYS A 105 13.61 9.05 8.64
CA LYS A 105 14.70 8.36 9.34
C LYS A 105 14.30 6.95 9.79
N MET A 106 13.61 6.22 8.91
CA MET A 106 13.18 4.85 9.13
C MET A 106 12.95 4.10 7.83
N TRP A 107 12.99 2.77 7.89
CA TRP A 107 12.62 1.86 6.81
C TRP A 107 11.11 1.87 6.60
N LEU A 108 10.65 2.20 5.39
CA LEU A 108 9.24 2.29 5.04
C LEU A 108 8.95 1.60 3.71
N PRO A 109 7.75 1.03 3.53
CA PRO A 109 7.27 0.58 2.22
C PRO A 109 7.28 1.74 1.22
N VAL A 110 7.85 1.52 0.05
CA VAL A 110 7.83 2.43 -1.11
C VAL A 110 7.19 1.71 -2.29
N LEU A 111 6.38 2.45 -3.04
CA LEU A 111 5.72 1.97 -4.25
C LEU A 111 6.64 2.20 -5.45
N LEU A 112 6.77 1.18 -6.28
CA LEU A 112 7.49 1.23 -7.55
C LEU A 112 6.50 0.90 -8.67
N GLY A 113 6.37 1.82 -9.63
CA GLY A 113 5.53 1.63 -10.81
C GLY A 113 6.37 1.56 -12.09
N GLY A 114 5.71 1.70 -13.24
CA GLY A 114 6.38 1.86 -14.53
C GLY A 114 7.14 3.19 -14.65
N PRO A 115 7.90 3.41 -15.75
CA PRO A 115 8.72 4.59 -15.95
C PRO A 115 7.97 5.92 -15.77
N ASP A 116 6.75 6.05 -16.30
CA ASP A 116 5.96 7.27 -16.15
C ASP A 116 5.51 7.52 -14.71
N PHE A 117 5.11 6.47 -13.99
CA PHE A 117 4.78 6.59 -12.59
C PHE A 117 6.01 7.04 -11.79
N ASN A 118 7.14 6.35 -11.96
CA ASN A 118 8.36 6.68 -11.21
C ASN A 118 8.92 8.07 -11.57
N ARG A 119 8.62 8.59 -12.76
CA ARG A 119 8.99 9.95 -13.16
C ARG A 119 8.20 11.01 -12.40
N LEU A 120 6.90 10.80 -12.20
CA LEU A 120 5.98 11.78 -11.60
C LEU A 120 5.81 11.61 -10.09
N PHE A 121 5.93 10.38 -9.59
CA PHE A 121 5.59 9.95 -8.24
C PHE A 121 6.81 9.33 -7.54
N LYS A 122 7.89 10.10 -7.44
CA LYS A 122 9.12 9.65 -6.76
C LYS A 122 8.90 9.54 -5.25
N GLY A 123 9.25 8.37 -4.70
CA GLY A 123 9.31 8.16 -3.25
C GLY A 123 7.94 8.13 -2.57
N ILE A 124 6.88 7.72 -3.28
CA ILE A 124 5.57 7.46 -2.67
C ILE A 124 5.69 6.28 -1.72
N ARG A 125 5.31 6.50 -0.47
CA ARG A 125 5.46 5.53 0.61
C ARG A 125 4.13 5.24 1.27
N ILE A 126 4.08 4.11 1.96
CA ILE A 126 3.06 3.83 2.96
C ILE A 126 3.67 4.20 4.32
N HIS A 127 3.04 5.11 5.07
CA HIS A 127 3.59 5.56 6.34
C HIS A 127 2.51 5.95 7.36
N MET A 128 2.95 6.31 8.56
CA MET A 128 2.08 6.77 9.65
C MET A 128 1.69 8.24 9.44
N GLY A 129 0.47 8.59 9.82
CA GLY A 129 -0.08 9.94 9.78
C GLY A 129 -1.56 9.87 10.14
N ASN A 130 -2.14 11.00 10.52
CA ASN A 130 -3.49 11.03 11.09
C ASN A 130 -4.47 11.82 10.23
N SER A 131 -4.00 12.63 9.27
CA SER A 131 -4.84 13.50 8.44
C SER A 131 -4.26 13.71 7.04
N ALA A 132 -5.05 14.28 6.12
CA ALA A 132 -4.58 14.58 4.76
C ALA A 132 -3.40 15.57 4.72
N ALA A 133 -3.20 16.38 5.77
CA ALA A 133 -2.06 17.28 5.88
C ALA A 133 -0.72 16.54 6.09
N ASP A 134 -0.77 15.30 6.57
CA ASP A 134 0.42 14.49 6.82
C ASP A 134 0.99 13.83 5.55
N THR A 135 0.33 14.03 4.40
CA THR A 135 0.72 13.42 3.11
C THR A 135 0.60 14.40 1.95
N ALA A 136 1.57 14.31 1.02
CA ALA A 136 1.52 15.02 -0.25
C ALA A 136 1.17 14.10 -1.45
N GLY A 137 0.86 12.84 -1.18
CA GLY A 137 0.65 11.78 -2.19
C GLY A 137 0.97 10.37 -1.70
N CYS A 138 1.61 10.25 -0.53
CA CYS A 138 1.78 9.00 0.19
C CYS A 138 0.45 8.44 0.72
N ILE A 139 0.45 7.14 1.02
CA ILE A 139 -0.67 6.44 1.62
C ILE A 139 -0.44 6.40 3.13
N LEU A 140 -1.40 6.90 3.90
CA LEU A 140 -1.42 6.74 5.35
C LEU A 140 -2.18 5.47 5.74
N VAL A 141 -1.78 4.80 6.81
CA VAL A 141 -2.45 3.61 7.36
C VAL A 141 -2.86 3.82 8.81
N GLY A 142 -4.00 3.26 9.21
CA GLY A 142 -4.55 3.36 10.56
C GLY A 142 -5.99 2.88 10.67
N ARG A 143 -6.74 3.38 11.66
CA ARG A 143 -8.19 3.16 11.81
C ARG A 143 -8.97 4.43 11.57
N ASN A 144 -9.95 4.39 10.68
CA ASN A 144 -10.85 5.51 10.39
C ASN A 144 -12.07 5.48 11.34
N GLN A 145 -11.85 5.86 12.60
CA GLN A 145 -12.92 5.98 13.60
C GLN A 145 -13.44 7.42 13.76
N MET A 146 -12.82 8.38 13.06
CA MET A 146 -13.18 9.79 13.08
C MET A 146 -13.14 10.34 11.65
N VAL A 147 -14.16 11.11 11.27
CA VAL A 147 -14.31 11.62 9.90
C VAL A 147 -13.03 12.35 9.45
N GLY A 148 -12.43 11.86 8.36
CA GLY A 148 -11.25 12.45 7.75
C GLY A 148 -9.95 12.28 8.54
N ARG A 149 -9.91 11.33 9.49
CA ARG A 149 -8.71 11.05 10.30
C ARG A 149 -8.45 9.57 10.48
N LEU A 150 -7.19 9.26 10.74
CA LEU A 150 -6.72 7.93 11.15
C LEU A 150 -6.22 7.95 12.59
N LEU A 151 -6.54 6.88 13.32
CA LEU A 151 -6.00 6.57 14.64
C LEU A 151 -5.03 5.39 14.55
N GLU A 152 -4.21 5.19 15.59
CA GLU A 152 -3.30 4.05 15.73
C GLU A 152 -2.28 3.88 14.57
N SER A 153 -1.97 4.95 13.83
CA SER A 153 -1.21 4.87 12.57
C SER A 153 0.18 4.23 12.70
N ARG A 154 0.85 4.40 13.84
CA ARG A 154 2.15 3.77 14.13
C ARG A 154 2.06 2.25 14.27
N LYS A 155 1.01 1.76 14.95
CA LYS A 155 0.77 0.33 15.15
C LYS A 155 0.52 -0.35 13.81
N TRP A 156 -0.39 0.20 13.01
CA TRP A 156 -0.74 -0.36 11.70
C TRP A 156 0.42 -0.33 10.71
N LEU A 157 1.24 0.73 10.73
CA LEU A 157 2.47 0.76 9.95
C LEU A 157 3.45 -0.33 10.39
N TYR A 158 3.63 -0.53 11.70
CA TYR A 158 4.51 -1.57 12.22
C TYR A 158 4.07 -2.96 11.76
N GLU A 159 2.79 -3.29 11.95
CA GLU A 159 2.24 -4.59 11.53
C GLU A 159 2.32 -4.80 10.02
N LEU A 160 2.06 -3.77 9.21
CA LEU A 160 2.19 -3.86 7.76
C LEU A 160 3.63 -4.17 7.35
N LYS A 161 4.60 -3.50 7.98
CA LYS A 161 6.01 -3.77 7.72
C LYS A 161 6.39 -5.21 8.05
N GLN A 162 5.91 -5.76 9.16
CA GLN A 162 6.15 -7.16 9.51
C GLN A 162 5.61 -8.09 8.41
N LYS A 163 4.37 -7.88 7.97
CA LYS A 163 3.77 -8.70 6.90
C LYS A 163 4.56 -8.65 5.58
N ILE A 164 5.06 -7.46 5.21
CA ILE A 164 5.87 -7.29 4.01
C ILE A 164 7.24 -7.99 4.17
N VAL A 165 7.89 -7.87 5.33
CA VAL A 165 9.17 -8.56 5.60
C VAL A 165 8.99 -10.07 5.59
N GLU A 166 7.98 -10.58 6.29
CA GLU A 166 7.64 -12.01 6.31
C GLU A 166 7.45 -12.58 4.90
N ALA A 167 6.73 -11.87 4.02
CA ALA A 167 6.57 -12.28 2.62
C ALA A 167 7.92 -12.25 1.86
N LYS A 168 8.74 -11.22 2.07
CA LYS A 168 10.05 -11.10 1.42
C LYS A 168 11.04 -12.17 1.87
N ASP A 169 11.02 -12.55 3.14
CA ASP A 169 11.87 -13.61 3.70
C ASP A 169 11.50 -14.97 3.10
N ARG A 170 10.24 -15.17 2.71
CA ARG A 170 9.78 -16.33 1.94
C ARG A 170 10.05 -16.24 0.44
N GLY A 171 10.70 -15.16 -0.03
CA GLY A 171 10.99 -14.93 -1.44
C GLY A 171 9.79 -14.44 -2.27
N GLU A 172 8.69 -14.03 -1.62
CA GLU A 172 7.47 -13.63 -2.31
C GLU A 172 7.55 -12.18 -2.83
N PRO A 173 7.09 -11.93 -4.06
CA PRO A 173 6.85 -10.57 -4.50
C PRO A 173 5.66 -9.99 -3.73
N VAL A 174 5.77 -8.70 -3.41
CA VAL A 174 4.72 -7.94 -2.72
C VAL A 174 4.24 -6.87 -3.68
N TRP A 175 2.94 -6.86 -3.92
CA TRP A 175 2.27 -5.93 -4.81
C TRP A 175 1.21 -5.14 -4.05
N LEU A 176 0.91 -3.94 -4.54
CA LEU A 176 -0.21 -3.13 -4.10
C LEU A 176 -1.08 -2.81 -5.31
N THR A 177 -2.33 -3.25 -5.27
CA THR A 177 -3.37 -2.85 -6.22
C THR A 177 -4.25 -1.80 -5.57
N ILE A 178 -4.36 -0.65 -6.23
CA ILE A 178 -5.23 0.47 -5.85
C ILE A 178 -6.41 0.51 -6.82
N LYS A 179 -7.63 0.51 -6.26
CA LYS A 179 -8.90 0.57 -6.99
C LYS A 179 -9.94 1.41 -6.25
#